data_AF-F2SQ45-F1
#
_entry.id   AF-F2SQ45-F1
#
_cell.length_a   1.000
_cell.length_b   1.000
_cell.length_c   1.000
_cell.angle_alpha   90.00
_cell.angle_beta   90.00
_cell.angle_gamma   90.00
#
_symmetry.space_group_name_H-M   'P 1'
#
loop_
_entity.id
_entity.type
_entity.pdbx_description
1 polymer ?
#
loop_
_entity_poly.entity_id
_entity_poly.type
_entity_poly.pdbx_seq_one_letter_code
_entity_poly.pdbx_strand_id
1 'polypeptide(L)'
;MPRARHRKMASLPRNSTRPELMKSSRHMYEREPANYGILVQLVRSFLIVAWFCCCCTCIVVAQVVGLPLYVIKKEYFNTWIALTKESFGLAITALTEWSAPTPVRISGDRSVLGQVTLTSNGGIKTNFPERLVLIANHQVYTDWLYLWWVTYTNKMHGHIYIILKESLKYIPLVGQGMTLYGFIFMARKWMADKPRLQHRLSKLSIKRGQSASGNPLFDPMWLLIFPEGTNLSLHTKQVSDAYGEKKGIPPLKHELHPRSTGLYFCLQQLRGSVQYVYDCTMAYEGPPKGSFPDSYFTIRSTYLKCRPPRVVNFYWRRFAFDDIPLESQEEFEAWLFERWAEKDELLDTFIETGKFPPFENSDLVEMDPNSPDIQTTSGKNYGYVEGVVRLNYWAEICRVFAVPAFIAFLIHIYRRYYG
;
A
#
# COMPACT_ATOMS: atom_id res chain seq x y z
N MET A 1 39.67 74.31 -6.68
CA MET A 1 41.02 73.76 -6.38
C MET A 1 41.15 73.57 -4.87
N PRO A 2 41.90 72.58 -4.33
CA PRO A 2 42.34 71.29 -4.84
C PRO A 2 41.89 70.10 -3.94
N ARG A 3 42.02 68.88 -4.47
CA ARG A 3 41.75 67.58 -3.81
C ARG A 3 42.63 67.35 -2.58
N ALA A 4 42.02 66.97 -1.46
CA ALA A 4 42.72 66.38 -0.30
C ALA A 4 42.36 64.88 -0.19
N ARG A 5 43.39 64.03 -0.19
CA ARG A 5 43.33 62.59 0.02
C ARG A 5 42.80 62.29 1.43
N HIS A 6 41.88 61.33 1.56
CA HIS A 6 41.55 60.70 2.84
C HIS A 6 41.92 59.21 2.82
N ARG A 7 42.66 58.85 3.86
CA ARG A 7 43.36 57.61 4.14
C ARG A 7 42.33 56.56 4.56
N LYS A 8 42.17 55.48 3.79
CA LYS A 8 41.30 54.35 4.16
C LYS A 8 41.88 53.62 5.36
N MET A 9 41.12 53.52 6.46
CA MET A 9 41.36 52.58 7.55
C MET A 9 41.07 51.15 7.08
N ALA A 10 41.97 50.24 7.41
CA ALA A 10 41.87 48.81 7.14
C ALA A 10 40.84 48.16 8.07
N SER A 11 39.85 47.48 7.48
CA SER A 11 38.92 46.59 8.20
C SER A 11 39.36 45.14 8.04
N LEU A 12 39.57 44.47 9.17
CA LEU A 12 39.89 43.03 9.28
C LEU A 12 38.85 42.15 8.55
N PRO A 13 39.27 41.03 7.93
CA PRO A 13 38.35 40.11 7.28
C PRO A 13 37.50 39.38 8.32
N ARG A 14 36.16 39.52 8.24
CA ARG A 14 35.24 38.66 8.97
C ARG A 14 35.28 37.26 8.37
N ASN A 15 35.91 36.35 9.10
CA ASN A 15 35.76 34.92 8.96
C ASN A 15 34.27 34.55 9.08
N SER A 16 33.64 34.13 7.98
CA SER A 16 32.30 33.55 7.99
C SER A 16 32.36 32.09 7.52
N THR A 17 33.07 31.25 8.28
CA THR A 17 32.90 29.80 8.20
C THR A 17 31.70 29.41 9.06
N ARG A 18 30.49 29.56 8.51
CA ARG A 18 29.32 28.81 8.97
C ARG A 18 29.55 27.36 8.49
N PRO A 19 29.53 26.33 9.36
CA PRO A 19 29.60 24.96 8.89
C PRO A 19 28.45 24.70 7.91
N GLU A 20 28.73 24.15 6.74
CA GLU A 20 27.75 23.61 5.80
C GLU A 20 26.89 22.56 6.52
N LEU A 21 25.79 22.99 7.14
CA LEU A 21 24.77 22.14 7.72
C LEU A 21 23.62 21.98 6.70
N MET A 22 23.97 21.62 5.47
CA MET A 22 23.01 21.26 4.41
C MET A 22 23.71 20.37 3.37
N LYS A 23 23.75 19.05 3.61
CA LYS A 23 23.99 18.04 2.54
C LYS A 23 23.80 16.56 2.95
N SER A 24 23.07 16.24 4.02
CA SER A 24 22.88 14.84 4.46
C SER A 24 21.42 14.38 4.55
N SER A 25 20.52 14.87 3.68
CA SER A 25 19.11 14.45 3.67
C SER A 25 18.67 13.75 2.39
N ARG A 26 19.59 13.10 1.66
CA ARG A 26 19.24 12.38 0.42
C ARG A 26 18.81 10.95 0.77
N HIS A 27 17.64 10.54 0.30
CA HIS A 27 17.24 9.12 0.31
C HIS A 27 18.30 8.33 -0.47
N MET A 28 18.58 7.08 -0.05
CA MET A 28 19.64 6.25 -0.66
C MET A 28 19.47 5.98 -2.17
N TYR A 29 18.29 6.29 -2.73
CA TYR A 29 17.85 5.87 -4.06
C TYR A 29 17.33 7.01 -4.96
N GLU A 30 17.92 8.22 -4.87
CA GLU A 30 17.51 9.35 -5.73
C GLU A 30 17.86 9.05 -7.21
N ARG A 31 16.85 9.11 -8.09
CA ARG A 31 17.00 8.80 -9.53
C ARG A 31 16.52 9.97 -10.39
N GLU A 32 17.30 10.33 -11.40
CA GLU A 32 16.87 11.25 -12.45
C GLU A 32 15.72 10.61 -13.27
N PRO A 33 14.65 11.36 -13.61
CA PRO A 33 13.56 10.83 -14.39
C PRO A 33 14.07 10.33 -15.74
N ALA A 34 13.66 9.12 -16.11
CA ALA A 34 14.12 8.52 -17.37
C ALA A 34 13.63 9.36 -18.56
N ASN A 35 14.56 9.87 -19.36
CA ASN A 35 14.27 10.68 -20.54
C ASN A 35 14.49 9.84 -21.81
N TYR A 36 13.62 8.83 -21.99
CA TYR A 36 13.65 8.01 -23.20
C TYR A 36 13.14 8.78 -24.41
N GLY A 37 13.74 8.56 -25.59
CA GLY A 37 13.15 8.98 -26.86
C GLY A 37 11.78 8.31 -27.09
N ILE A 38 10.92 8.97 -27.88
CA ILE A 38 9.52 8.55 -28.09
C ILE A 38 9.42 7.07 -28.53
N LEU A 39 10.27 6.63 -29.46
CA LEU A 39 10.26 5.24 -29.94
C LEU A 39 10.54 4.24 -28.82
N VAL A 40 11.59 4.46 -28.03
CA VAL A 40 11.95 3.61 -26.89
C VAL A 40 10.82 3.58 -25.87
N GLN A 41 10.20 4.74 -25.61
CA GLN A 41 9.06 4.83 -24.71
C GLN A 41 7.85 4.02 -25.19
N LEU A 42 7.54 4.06 -26.49
CA LEU A 42 6.44 3.28 -27.08
C LEU A 42 6.72 1.78 -27.01
N VAL A 43 7.92 1.34 -27.40
CA VAL A 43 8.32 -0.08 -27.34
C VAL A 43 8.27 -0.58 -25.89
N ARG A 44 8.88 0.15 -24.96
CA ARG A 44 8.86 -0.21 -23.53
C ARG A 44 7.42 -0.28 -23.00
N SER A 45 6.58 0.70 -23.32
CA SER A 45 5.17 0.71 -22.90
C SER A 45 4.42 -0.51 -23.45
N PHE A 46 4.63 -0.85 -24.72
CA PHE A 46 4.03 -2.02 -25.34
C PHE A 46 4.49 -3.31 -24.65
N LEU A 47 5.80 -3.49 -24.44
CA LEU A 47 6.34 -4.68 -23.79
C LEU A 47 5.82 -4.85 -22.35
N ILE A 48 5.77 -3.76 -21.56
CA ILE A 48 5.23 -3.79 -20.20
C ILE A 48 3.75 -4.19 -20.20
N VAL A 49 2.94 -3.57 -21.08
CA VAL A 49 1.51 -3.88 -21.17
C VAL A 49 1.30 -5.32 -21.64
N ALA A 50 2.02 -5.77 -22.67
CA ALA A 50 1.95 -7.13 -23.18
C ALA A 50 2.35 -8.15 -22.11
N TRP A 51 3.44 -7.90 -21.38
CA TRP A 51 3.89 -8.76 -20.28
C TRP A 51 2.87 -8.82 -19.14
N PHE A 52 2.32 -7.68 -18.72
CA PHE A 52 1.30 -7.64 -17.66
C PHE A 52 0.01 -8.35 -18.09
N CYS A 53 -0.45 -8.13 -19.33
CA CYS A 53 -1.61 -8.84 -19.89
C CYS A 53 -1.37 -10.36 -20.00
N CYS A 54 -0.14 -10.77 -20.31
CA CYS A 54 0.25 -12.19 -20.31
C CYS A 54 0.14 -12.77 -18.90
N CYS A 55 0.71 -12.10 -17.88
CA CYS A 55 0.58 -12.52 -16.48
C CYS A 55 -0.88 -12.65 -16.05
N CYS A 56 -1.71 -11.64 -16.33
CA CYS A 56 -3.14 -11.67 -16.05
C CYS A 56 -3.86 -12.83 -16.75
N THR A 57 -3.47 -13.14 -18.00
CA THR A 57 -4.02 -14.29 -18.74
C THR A 57 -3.67 -15.60 -18.07
N CYS A 58 -2.40 -15.80 -17.70
CA CYS A 58 -1.94 -16.99 -17.01
C CYS A 58 -2.66 -17.18 -15.66
N ILE A 59 -2.86 -16.10 -14.91
CA ILE A 59 -3.58 -16.10 -13.63
C ILE A 59 -5.05 -16.47 -13.84
N VAL A 60 -5.74 -15.87 -14.81
CA VAL A 60 -7.15 -16.21 -15.10
C VAL A 60 -7.28 -17.65 -15.56
N VAL A 61 -6.37 -18.17 -16.39
CA VAL A 61 -6.32 -19.60 -16.74
C VAL A 61 -6.17 -20.46 -15.48
N ALA A 62 -5.25 -20.12 -14.58
CA ALA A 62 -5.08 -20.83 -13.32
C ALA A 62 -6.36 -20.79 -12.46
N GLN A 63 -7.04 -19.65 -12.39
CA GLN A 63 -8.32 -19.54 -11.68
C GLN A 63 -9.42 -20.44 -12.28
N VAL A 64 -9.54 -20.46 -13.62
CA VAL A 64 -10.51 -21.31 -14.33
C VAL A 64 -10.27 -22.79 -14.05
N VAL A 65 -9.01 -23.22 -14.05
CA VAL A 65 -8.61 -24.60 -13.70
C VAL A 65 -9.03 -24.98 -12.27
N GLY A 66 -9.06 -24.01 -11.36
CA GLY A 66 -9.49 -24.21 -9.98
C GLY A 66 -11.00 -24.24 -9.76
N LEU A 67 -11.83 -23.85 -10.74
CA LEU A 67 -13.29 -23.78 -10.56
C LEU A 67 -13.94 -25.09 -10.10
N PRO A 68 -13.54 -26.29 -10.60
CA PRO A 68 -14.08 -27.55 -10.11
C PRO A 68 -13.86 -27.78 -8.61
N LEU A 69 -12.83 -27.19 -8.00
CA LEU A 69 -12.61 -27.30 -6.56
C LEU A 69 -13.75 -26.69 -5.75
N TYR A 70 -14.52 -25.75 -6.31
CA TYR A 70 -15.65 -25.13 -5.62
C TYR A 70 -16.74 -26.14 -5.28
N VAL A 71 -17.01 -27.08 -6.20
CA VAL A 71 -18.02 -28.14 -5.99
C VAL A 71 -17.47 -29.32 -5.17
N ILE A 72 -16.15 -29.57 -5.23
CA ILE A 72 -15.50 -30.64 -4.47
C ILE A 72 -15.38 -30.24 -2.99
N LYS A 73 -14.68 -29.13 -2.70
CA LYS A 73 -14.47 -28.63 -1.34
C LYS A 73 -14.11 -27.15 -1.38
N LYS A 74 -14.99 -26.30 -0.84
CA LYS A 74 -14.80 -24.84 -0.83
C LYS A 74 -13.48 -24.37 -0.22
N GLU A 75 -12.91 -25.12 0.73
CA GLU A 75 -11.59 -24.83 1.31
C GLU A 75 -10.46 -24.96 0.28
N TYR A 76 -10.50 -26.00 -0.56
CA TYR A 76 -9.52 -26.18 -1.63
C TYR A 76 -9.66 -25.08 -2.68
N PHE A 77 -10.89 -24.72 -3.02
CA PHE A 77 -11.14 -23.57 -3.89
C PHE A 77 -10.57 -22.27 -3.31
N ASN A 78 -10.86 -21.97 -2.04
CA ASN A 78 -10.35 -20.75 -1.40
C ASN A 78 -8.82 -20.69 -1.36
N THR A 79 -8.18 -21.83 -1.04
CA THR A 79 -6.71 -21.96 -1.05
C THR A 79 -6.14 -21.77 -2.45
N TRP A 80 -6.78 -22.37 -3.46
CA TRP A 80 -6.38 -22.20 -4.85
C TRP A 80 -6.51 -20.75 -5.33
N ILE A 81 -7.61 -20.09 -4.98
CA ILE A 81 -7.79 -18.67 -5.28
C ILE A 81 -6.76 -17.81 -4.54
N ALA A 82 -6.39 -18.14 -3.30
CA ALA A 82 -5.32 -17.46 -2.58
C ALA A 82 -3.97 -17.57 -3.32
N LEU A 83 -3.60 -18.75 -3.84
CA LEU A 83 -2.40 -18.93 -4.69
C LEU A 83 -2.43 -18.05 -5.96
N THR A 84 -3.60 -17.90 -6.59
CA THR A 84 -3.73 -17.00 -7.74
C THR A 84 -3.61 -15.52 -7.35
N LYS A 85 -4.10 -15.14 -6.16
CA LYS A 85 -3.88 -13.79 -5.59
C LYS A 85 -2.41 -13.53 -5.29
N GLU A 86 -1.70 -14.50 -4.73
CA GLU A 86 -0.24 -14.42 -4.53
C GLU A 86 0.47 -14.16 -5.87
N SER A 87 0.12 -14.92 -6.90
CA SER A 87 0.66 -14.75 -8.25
C SER A 87 0.43 -13.34 -8.79
N PHE A 88 -0.73 -12.75 -8.54
CA PHE A 88 -1.00 -11.35 -8.91
C PHE A 88 -0.17 -10.36 -8.09
N GLY A 89 -0.03 -10.57 -6.78
CA GLY A 89 0.85 -9.80 -5.91
C GLY A 89 2.31 -9.82 -6.38
N LEU A 90 2.80 -10.98 -6.83
CA LEU A 90 4.12 -11.12 -7.46
C LEU A 90 4.20 -10.34 -8.78
N ALA A 91 3.18 -10.46 -9.65
CA ALA A 91 3.15 -9.77 -10.93
C ALA A 91 3.17 -8.24 -10.79
N ILE A 92 2.39 -7.66 -9.86
CA ILE A 92 2.40 -6.20 -9.63
C ILE A 92 3.68 -5.72 -8.92
N THR A 93 4.29 -6.55 -8.07
CA THR A 93 5.56 -6.24 -7.43
C THR A 93 6.68 -6.21 -8.47
N ALA A 94 6.78 -7.24 -9.31
CA ALA A 94 7.72 -7.31 -10.42
C ALA A 94 7.48 -6.20 -11.46
N LEU A 95 6.21 -5.88 -11.75
CA LEU A 95 5.84 -4.75 -12.61
C LEU A 95 6.47 -3.46 -12.08
N THR A 96 6.30 -3.19 -10.79
CA THR A 96 6.85 -1.99 -10.14
C THR A 96 8.37 -2.04 -10.17
N GLU A 97 8.99 -3.13 -9.69
CA GLU A 97 10.44 -3.29 -9.65
C GLU A 97 11.11 -3.07 -11.02
N TRP A 98 10.61 -3.71 -12.08
CA TRP A 98 11.29 -3.73 -13.38
C TRP A 98 10.95 -2.53 -14.25
N SER A 99 9.74 -2.01 -14.14
CA SER A 99 9.32 -0.88 -14.98
C SER A 99 9.52 0.46 -14.29
N ALA A 100 9.22 0.58 -13.01
CA ALA A 100 9.23 1.84 -12.29
C ALA A 100 9.73 1.60 -10.86
N PRO A 101 11.02 1.23 -10.68
CA PRO A 101 11.55 0.93 -9.35
C PRO A 101 11.30 2.10 -8.42
N THR A 102 10.55 1.84 -7.35
CA THR A 102 10.03 2.86 -6.43
C THR A 102 10.67 2.68 -5.07
N PRO A 103 11.50 3.63 -4.63
CA PRO A 103 12.02 3.65 -3.26
C PRO A 103 10.91 3.88 -2.24
N VAL A 104 11.09 3.32 -1.06
CA VAL A 104 10.14 3.43 0.04
C VAL A 104 10.84 3.79 1.34
N ARG A 105 10.16 4.60 2.16
CA ARG A 105 10.57 4.90 3.54
C ARG A 105 9.41 4.58 4.47
N ILE A 106 9.67 3.83 5.52
CA ILE A 106 8.68 3.37 6.48
C ILE A 106 9.04 3.85 7.88
N SER A 107 8.06 4.44 8.54
CA SER A 107 8.06 4.86 9.96
C SER A 107 6.70 4.50 10.56
N GLY A 108 6.55 4.74 11.86
CA GLY A 108 5.28 4.57 12.55
C GLY A 108 5.38 4.97 14.01
N ASP A 109 4.25 4.96 14.70
CA ASP A 109 4.23 5.21 16.14
C ASP A 109 4.74 4.00 16.94
N ARG A 110 4.76 4.13 18.27
CA ARG A 110 5.14 3.05 19.18
C ARG A 110 4.33 1.76 18.99
N SER A 111 3.08 1.83 18.51
CA SER A 111 2.21 0.66 18.44
C SER A 111 2.73 -0.38 17.44
N VAL A 112 3.45 0.02 16.40
CA VAL A 112 4.00 -0.85 15.34
C VAL A 112 5.51 -1.08 15.47
N LEU A 113 6.11 -0.67 16.58
CA LEU A 113 7.54 -0.83 16.84
C LEU A 113 7.96 -2.30 16.76
N GLY A 114 9.07 -2.58 16.07
CA GLY A 114 9.58 -3.95 15.86
C GLY A 114 8.81 -4.79 14.85
N GLN A 115 7.75 -4.26 14.23
CA GLN A 115 6.97 -5.00 13.22
C GLN A 115 7.44 -4.77 11.78
N VAL A 116 8.39 -3.86 11.55
CA VAL A 116 8.98 -3.58 10.25
C VAL A 116 10.49 -3.72 10.37
N THR A 117 11.08 -4.59 9.56
CA THR A 117 12.51 -4.93 9.63
C THR A 117 13.11 -5.02 8.23
N LEU A 118 14.43 -4.89 8.14
CA LEU A 118 15.18 -5.20 6.92
C LEU A 118 15.57 -6.68 6.92
N THR A 119 15.40 -7.32 5.78
CA THR A 119 15.93 -8.67 5.55
C THR A 119 17.43 -8.61 5.27
N SER A 120 18.13 -9.74 5.45
CA SER A 120 19.57 -9.85 5.20
C SER A 120 20.00 -9.49 3.76
N ASN A 121 19.10 -9.63 2.79
CA ASN A 121 19.34 -9.23 1.40
C ASN A 121 19.01 -7.73 1.13
N GLY A 122 18.62 -6.94 2.14
CA GLY A 122 18.25 -5.53 2.03
C GLY A 122 16.79 -5.27 1.62
N GLY A 123 15.93 -6.30 1.69
CA GLY A 123 14.49 -6.18 1.46
C GLY A 123 13.76 -5.75 2.73
N ILE A 124 12.45 -5.54 2.62
CA ILE A 124 11.61 -5.19 3.77
C ILE A 124 10.77 -6.41 4.13
N LYS A 125 10.73 -6.74 5.42
CA LYS A 125 9.85 -7.75 6.01
C LYS A 125 8.98 -7.08 7.07
N THR A 126 7.67 -7.29 6.96
CA THR A 126 6.73 -6.86 7.99
C THR A 126 6.20 -8.05 8.77
N ASN A 127 5.88 -7.84 10.04
CA ASN A 127 5.36 -8.87 10.96
C ASN A 127 4.03 -8.41 11.61
N PHE A 128 3.11 -7.97 10.76
CA PHE A 128 1.72 -7.69 11.10
C PHE A 128 0.94 -9.02 11.26
N PRO A 129 -0.19 -9.02 11.98
CA PRO A 129 -0.98 -10.24 12.21
C PRO A 129 -1.66 -10.74 10.93
N GLU A 130 -1.96 -12.03 10.89
CA GLU A 130 -2.64 -12.67 9.76
C GLU A 130 -4.09 -12.19 9.56
N ARG A 131 -4.68 -11.53 10.55
CA ARG A 131 -6.03 -10.94 10.46
C ARG A 131 -6.04 -9.50 10.93
N LEU A 132 -6.34 -8.60 10.00
CA LEU A 132 -6.47 -7.16 10.27
C LEU A 132 -7.43 -6.47 9.30
N VAL A 133 -7.93 -5.31 9.72
CA VAL A 133 -8.51 -4.32 8.82
C VAL A 133 -7.45 -3.27 8.56
N LEU A 134 -7.16 -3.01 7.29
CA LEU A 134 -6.19 -2.02 6.83
C LEU A 134 -6.94 -0.80 6.31
N ILE A 135 -6.71 0.36 6.95
CA ILE A 135 -7.18 1.65 6.46
C ILE A 135 -6.00 2.51 6.01
N ALA A 136 -6.23 3.33 4.99
CA ALA A 136 -5.26 4.29 4.51
C ALA A 136 -5.94 5.52 3.93
N ASN A 137 -5.19 6.64 3.87
CA ASN A 137 -5.56 7.78 3.01
C ASN A 137 -5.34 7.41 1.53
N HIS A 138 -6.00 8.11 0.60
CA HIS A 138 -6.00 7.79 -0.83
C HIS A 138 -5.52 8.96 -1.70
N GLN A 139 -4.21 9.16 -1.78
CA GLN A 139 -3.62 10.27 -2.53
C GLN A 139 -3.51 10.02 -4.04
N VAL A 140 -3.25 8.79 -4.49
CA VAL A 140 -3.08 8.47 -5.92
C VAL A 140 -3.71 7.14 -6.28
N TYR A 141 -4.04 6.95 -7.56
CA TYR A 141 -4.68 5.71 -8.03
C TYR A 141 -3.86 4.45 -7.74
N THR A 142 -2.54 4.58 -7.60
CA THR A 142 -1.61 3.46 -7.41
C THR A 142 -1.36 3.10 -5.94
N ASP A 143 -2.00 3.76 -4.96
CA ASP A 143 -1.83 3.48 -3.53
C ASP A 143 -1.99 1.98 -3.19
N TRP A 144 -3.03 1.35 -3.76
CA TRP A 144 -3.34 -0.05 -3.52
C TRP A 144 -2.25 -1.01 -4.01
N LEU A 145 -1.44 -0.65 -5.01
CA LEU A 145 -0.32 -1.46 -5.47
C LEU A 145 0.76 -1.53 -4.40
N TYR A 146 1.05 -0.39 -3.77
CA TYR A 146 2.03 -0.29 -2.70
C TYR A 146 1.56 -0.99 -1.42
N LEU A 147 0.27 -0.85 -1.05
CA LEU A 147 -0.28 -1.57 0.10
C LEU A 147 -0.35 -3.09 -0.15
N TRP A 148 -0.63 -3.54 -1.38
CA TRP A 148 -0.53 -4.95 -1.73
C TRP A 148 0.92 -5.44 -1.65
N TRP A 149 1.90 -4.63 -2.08
CA TRP A 149 3.31 -4.95 -1.85
C TRP A 149 3.65 -5.08 -0.35
N VAL A 150 3.10 -4.24 0.53
CA VAL A 150 3.26 -4.41 1.99
C VAL A 150 2.73 -5.76 2.45
N THR A 151 1.56 -6.19 1.95
CA THR A 151 1.06 -7.55 2.25
C THR A 151 2.00 -8.65 1.72
N TYR A 152 2.73 -8.42 0.63
CA TYR A 152 3.75 -9.35 0.14
C TYR A 152 4.94 -9.43 1.11
N THR A 153 5.40 -8.29 1.63
CA THR A 153 6.45 -8.27 2.68
C THR A 153 6.05 -8.99 3.97
N ASN A 154 4.73 -9.18 4.20
CA ASN A 154 4.16 -9.93 5.32
C ASN A 154 3.80 -11.38 4.97
N LYS A 155 3.97 -11.81 3.71
CA LYS A 155 3.45 -13.10 3.16
C LYS A 155 1.91 -13.24 3.19
N MET A 156 1.19 -12.12 3.22
CA MET A 156 -0.29 -12.04 3.24
C MET A 156 -0.92 -11.60 1.92
N HIS A 157 -0.14 -11.39 0.85
CA HIS A 157 -0.61 -11.02 -0.50
C HIS A 157 -1.58 -12.00 -1.17
N GLY A 158 -1.71 -13.25 -0.69
CA GLY A 158 -2.78 -14.18 -1.06
C GLY A 158 -4.11 -13.95 -0.33
N HIS A 159 -4.09 -13.19 0.75
CA HIS A 159 -5.17 -13.04 1.74
C HIS A 159 -5.67 -11.60 1.90
N ILE A 160 -5.25 -10.69 1.02
CA ILE A 160 -5.83 -9.35 0.93
C ILE A 160 -7.20 -9.39 0.22
N TYR A 161 -8.13 -8.60 0.74
CA TYR A 161 -9.46 -8.35 0.19
C TYR A 161 -9.67 -6.85 0.13
N ILE A 162 -10.06 -6.34 -1.04
CA ILE A 162 -10.15 -4.90 -1.28
C ILE A 162 -11.61 -4.51 -1.55
N ILE A 163 -12.06 -3.42 -0.94
CA ILE A 163 -13.32 -2.78 -1.32
C ILE A 163 -13.07 -1.87 -2.52
N LEU A 164 -13.75 -2.16 -3.63
CA LEU A 164 -13.51 -1.55 -4.95
C LEU A 164 -14.76 -0.92 -5.53
N LYS A 165 -14.57 0.04 -6.45
CA LYS A 165 -15.65 0.62 -7.25
C LYS A 165 -16.24 -0.45 -8.18
N GLU A 166 -17.57 -0.54 -8.23
CA GLU A 166 -18.28 -1.57 -9.01
C GLU A 166 -17.89 -1.62 -10.49
N SER A 167 -17.61 -0.47 -11.11
CA SER A 167 -17.21 -0.41 -12.53
C SER A 167 -15.96 -1.23 -12.85
N LEU A 168 -15.09 -1.50 -11.86
CA LEU A 168 -13.83 -2.24 -12.06
C LEU A 168 -14.08 -3.72 -12.39
N LYS A 169 -15.23 -4.30 -12.02
CA LYS A 169 -15.57 -5.70 -12.34
C LYS A 169 -15.74 -5.95 -13.84
N TYR A 170 -15.93 -4.90 -14.64
CA TYR A 170 -16.16 -4.97 -16.08
C TYR A 170 -14.89 -4.80 -16.92
N ILE A 171 -13.74 -4.54 -16.31
CA ILE A 171 -12.46 -4.48 -17.04
C ILE A 171 -12.19 -5.87 -17.62
N PRO A 172 -11.99 -6.01 -18.94
CA PRO A 172 -11.68 -7.30 -19.54
C PRO A 172 -10.45 -7.95 -18.90
N LEU A 173 -10.52 -9.26 -18.69
CA LEU A 173 -9.52 -10.10 -18.04
C LEU A 173 -9.36 -9.82 -16.53
N VAL A 174 -8.99 -8.60 -16.16
CA VAL A 174 -8.68 -8.21 -14.78
C VAL A 174 -9.96 -8.21 -13.92
N GLY A 175 -11.08 -7.74 -14.45
CA GLY A 175 -12.37 -7.68 -13.75
C GLY A 175 -12.92 -9.06 -13.38
N GLN A 176 -12.81 -10.03 -14.29
CA GLN A 176 -13.17 -11.43 -14.03
C GLN A 176 -12.26 -12.02 -12.94
N GLY A 177 -10.95 -11.76 -13.02
CA GLY A 177 -10.01 -12.22 -12.00
C GLY A 177 -10.28 -11.65 -10.61
N MET A 178 -10.53 -10.34 -10.52
CA MET A 178 -10.91 -9.69 -9.25
C MET A 178 -12.23 -10.22 -8.68
N THR A 179 -13.18 -10.64 -9.53
CA THR A 179 -14.45 -11.22 -9.08
C THR A 179 -14.22 -12.56 -8.38
N LEU A 180 -13.30 -13.38 -8.89
CA LEU A 180 -12.92 -14.66 -8.28
C LEU A 180 -12.13 -14.48 -6.99
N TYR A 181 -11.35 -13.41 -6.85
CA TYR A 181 -10.63 -13.07 -5.61
C TYR A 181 -11.52 -12.77 -4.41
N GLY A 182 -12.82 -12.58 -4.63
CA GLY A 182 -13.75 -12.27 -3.55
C GLY A 182 -13.65 -10.83 -3.07
N PHE A 183 -13.09 -9.92 -3.90
CA PHE A 183 -13.14 -8.49 -3.66
C PHE A 183 -14.59 -7.98 -3.58
N ILE A 184 -14.77 -6.86 -2.88
CA ILE A 184 -16.10 -6.33 -2.56
C ILE A 184 -16.36 -5.12 -3.43
N PHE A 185 -17.24 -5.28 -4.43
CA PHE A 185 -17.58 -4.24 -5.38
C PHE A 185 -18.76 -3.39 -4.90
N MET A 186 -18.55 -2.07 -4.81
CA MET A 186 -19.52 -1.11 -4.27
C MET A 186 -20.01 -0.16 -5.38
N ALA A 187 -21.34 -0.04 -5.50
CA ALA A 187 -22.01 0.92 -6.37
C ALA A 187 -21.96 2.36 -5.83
N ARG A 188 -21.49 2.53 -4.59
CA ARG A 188 -21.53 3.79 -3.82
C ARG A 188 -22.97 4.23 -3.51
N LYS A 189 -23.83 3.24 -3.26
CA LYS A 189 -25.22 3.42 -2.83
C LYS A 189 -25.50 2.45 -1.69
N TRP A 190 -25.52 2.96 -0.46
CA TRP A 190 -25.58 2.15 0.76
C TRP A 190 -26.68 1.08 0.74
N MET A 191 -27.91 1.44 0.37
CA MET A 191 -29.03 0.49 0.32
C MET A 191 -28.80 -0.68 -0.65
N ALA A 192 -28.13 -0.44 -1.78
CA ALA A 192 -27.82 -1.48 -2.76
C ALA A 192 -26.60 -2.32 -2.35
N ASP A 193 -25.66 -1.71 -1.64
CA ASP A 193 -24.36 -2.31 -1.32
C ASP A 193 -24.37 -3.10 -0.01
N LYS A 194 -25.17 -2.69 0.99
CA LYS A 194 -25.20 -3.30 2.33
C LYS A 194 -25.38 -4.84 2.30
N PRO A 195 -26.32 -5.42 1.53
CA PRO A 195 -26.49 -6.89 1.49
C PRO A 195 -25.27 -7.61 0.91
N ARG A 196 -24.62 -7.02 -0.12
CA ARG A 196 -23.44 -7.60 -0.75
C ARG A 196 -22.24 -7.56 0.19
N LEU A 197 -22.06 -6.43 0.87
CA LEU A 197 -21.01 -6.23 1.86
C LEU A 197 -21.18 -7.22 3.03
N GLN A 198 -22.40 -7.34 3.58
CA GLN A 198 -22.72 -8.28 4.64
C GLN A 198 -22.42 -9.73 4.25
N HIS A 199 -22.84 -10.15 3.05
CA HIS A 199 -22.59 -11.51 2.53
C HIS A 199 -21.10 -11.82 2.34
N ARG A 200 -20.30 -10.83 1.93
CA ARG A 200 -18.85 -11.01 1.78
C ARG A 200 -18.15 -11.08 3.13
N LEU A 201 -18.50 -10.18 4.06
CA LEU A 201 -17.93 -10.16 5.40
C LEU A 201 -18.29 -11.41 6.20
N SER A 202 -19.52 -11.92 6.09
CA SER A 202 -19.92 -13.17 6.76
C SER A 202 -19.11 -14.38 6.30
N LYS A 203 -18.66 -14.40 5.04
CA LYS A 203 -17.74 -15.43 4.54
C LYS A 203 -16.33 -15.30 5.10
N LEU A 204 -15.89 -14.08 5.41
CA LEU A 204 -14.57 -13.80 5.98
C LEU A 204 -14.52 -13.99 7.51
N SER A 205 -15.68 -14.10 8.17
CA SER A 205 -15.82 -14.32 9.61
C SER A 205 -16.24 -15.76 9.98
N ILE A 206 -16.17 -16.71 9.02
CA ILE A 206 -16.43 -18.12 9.31
C ILE A 206 -15.35 -18.66 10.26
N LYS A 207 -15.79 -19.17 11.42
CA LYS A 207 -14.93 -19.87 12.39
C LYS A 207 -14.56 -21.26 11.84
N ARG A 208 -13.27 -21.57 11.81
CA ARG A 208 -12.72 -22.86 11.37
C ARG A 208 -12.55 -23.87 12.50
N GLY A 209 -12.55 -23.40 13.74
CA GLY A 209 -12.36 -24.22 14.92
C GLY A 209 -11.95 -23.36 16.11
N GLN A 210 -11.24 -23.98 17.04
CA GLN A 210 -10.66 -23.33 18.20
C GLN A 210 -9.19 -23.71 18.30
N SER A 211 -8.37 -22.75 18.72
CA SER A 211 -6.97 -22.94 19.11
C SER A 211 -6.91 -23.87 20.34
N ALA A 212 -5.74 -24.47 20.58
CA ALA A 212 -5.44 -25.17 21.83
C ALA A 212 -5.70 -24.30 23.08
N SER A 213 -5.63 -22.98 22.95
CA SER A 213 -5.95 -21.99 23.99
C SER A 213 -7.43 -21.61 24.09
N GLY A 214 -8.33 -22.27 23.34
CA GLY A 214 -9.78 -21.98 23.32
C GLY A 214 -10.19 -20.79 22.46
N ASN A 215 -9.24 -20.06 21.86
CA ASN A 215 -9.56 -18.92 20.99
C ASN A 215 -10.12 -19.36 19.63
N PRO A 216 -11.16 -18.69 19.09
CA PRO A 216 -11.71 -19.04 17.79
C PRO A 216 -10.66 -18.85 16.67
N LEU A 217 -10.53 -19.86 15.80
CA LEU A 217 -9.67 -19.80 14.62
C LEU A 217 -10.48 -19.34 13.41
N PHE A 218 -9.87 -18.47 12.61
CA PHE A 218 -10.46 -17.90 11.39
C PHE A 218 -9.43 -17.95 10.26
N ASP A 219 -9.89 -17.92 9.00
CA ASP A 219 -9.00 -17.88 7.83
C ASP A 219 -8.14 -16.59 7.82
N PRO A 220 -6.90 -16.59 7.33
CA PRO A 220 -6.11 -15.36 7.20
C PRO A 220 -6.80 -14.34 6.29
N MET A 221 -6.80 -13.05 6.67
CA MET A 221 -7.58 -12.00 6.00
C MET A 221 -7.07 -10.58 6.30
N TRP A 222 -6.74 -9.83 5.25
CA TRP A 222 -6.48 -8.39 5.33
C TRP A 222 -7.54 -7.64 4.54
N LEU A 223 -8.44 -6.91 5.20
CA LEU A 223 -9.45 -6.10 4.52
C LEU A 223 -8.96 -4.67 4.32
N LEU A 224 -8.62 -4.31 3.08
CA LEU A 224 -8.21 -2.96 2.70
C LEU A 224 -9.42 -2.07 2.38
N ILE A 225 -9.52 -0.94 3.07
CA ILE A 225 -10.55 0.09 2.87
C ILE A 225 -9.87 1.46 2.82
N PHE A 226 -10.27 2.29 1.85
CA PHE A 226 -9.95 3.72 1.84
C PHE A 226 -11.20 4.50 2.25
N PRO A 227 -11.33 4.97 3.50
CA PRO A 227 -12.55 5.64 3.96
C PRO A 227 -12.91 6.91 3.19
N GLU A 228 -11.95 7.57 2.54
CA GLU A 228 -12.19 8.69 1.62
C GLU A 228 -13.10 8.32 0.43
N GLY A 229 -13.11 7.04 0.03
CA GLY A 229 -14.00 6.49 -1.00
C GLY A 229 -13.65 6.88 -2.46
N THR A 230 -12.61 7.68 -2.66
CA THR A 230 -12.06 8.08 -3.96
C THR A 230 -10.69 8.72 -3.76
N ASN A 231 -9.91 8.84 -4.83
CA ASN A 231 -8.61 9.53 -4.77
C ASN A 231 -8.77 11.03 -4.53
N LEU A 232 -7.76 11.62 -3.92
CA LEU A 232 -7.54 13.06 -3.85
C LEU A 232 -7.26 13.66 -5.23
N SER A 233 -8.10 14.62 -5.62
CA SER A 233 -7.96 15.44 -6.83
C SER A 233 -8.57 16.81 -6.54
N LEU A 234 -8.32 17.80 -7.39
CA LEU A 234 -8.91 19.13 -7.20
C LEU A 234 -10.44 19.07 -7.14
N HIS A 235 -11.06 18.27 -8.01
CA HIS A 235 -12.52 18.11 -8.05
C HIS A 235 -13.05 17.38 -6.81
N THR A 236 -12.44 16.25 -6.43
CA THR A 236 -12.90 15.48 -5.26
C THR A 236 -12.66 16.22 -3.95
N LYS A 237 -11.62 17.06 -3.87
CA LYS A 237 -11.37 17.95 -2.74
C LYS A 237 -12.49 18.97 -2.55
N GLN A 238 -12.92 19.65 -3.62
CA GLN A 238 -14.05 20.58 -3.55
C GLN A 238 -15.34 19.90 -3.05
N VAL A 239 -15.61 18.68 -3.52
CA VAL A 239 -16.77 17.89 -3.06
C VAL A 239 -16.65 17.49 -1.59
N SER A 240 -15.43 17.15 -1.15
CA SER A 240 -15.14 16.85 0.25
C SER A 240 -15.34 18.07 1.15
N ASP A 241 -14.86 19.23 0.75
CA ASP A 241 -14.95 20.46 1.53
C ASP A 241 -16.40 20.92 1.70
N ALA A 242 -17.19 20.86 0.62
CA ALA A 242 -18.63 21.12 0.67
C ALA A 242 -19.39 20.11 1.56
N TYR A 243 -18.90 18.87 1.69
CA TYR A 243 -19.43 17.93 2.66
C TYR A 243 -19.06 18.32 4.09
N GLY A 244 -17.80 18.73 4.32
CA GLY A 244 -17.31 19.17 5.62
C GLY A 244 -18.09 20.37 6.15
N GLU A 245 -18.29 21.39 5.30
CA GLU A 245 -19.08 22.58 5.60
C GLU A 245 -20.51 22.25 6.05
N LYS A 246 -21.19 21.36 5.30
CA LYS A 246 -22.55 20.89 5.67
C LYS A 246 -22.61 20.15 7.00
N LYS A 247 -21.52 19.50 7.37
CA LYS A 247 -21.38 18.75 8.63
C LYS A 247 -20.83 19.60 9.77
N GLY A 248 -20.44 20.85 9.51
CA GLY A 248 -19.82 21.74 10.49
C GLY A 248 -18.42 21.32 10.91
N ILE A 249 -17.69 20.57 10.05
CA ILE A 249 -16.30 20.16 10.31
C ILE A 249 -15.32 21.00 9.48
N PRO A 250 -14.16 21.40 10.02
CA PRO A 250 -13.16 22.16 9.28
C PRO A 250 -12.61 21.37 8.09
N PRO A 251 -12.30 22.03 6.95
CA PRO A 251 -11.70 21.37 5.81
C PRO A 251 -10.29 20.86 6.14
N LEU A 252 -9.97 19.64 5.71
CA LEU A 252 -8.60 19.10 5.73
C LEU A 252 -7.76 19.74 4.61
N LYS A 253 -6.45 19.85 4.76
CA LYS A 253 -5.58 20.51 3.77
C LYS A 253 -5.12 19.55 2.67
N HIS A 254 -4.77 18.32 3.04
CA HIS A 254 -3.96 17.39 2.25
C HIS A 254 -4.65 16.06 1.93
N GLU A 255 -5.89 15.87 2.39
CA GLU A 255 -6.70 14.69 2.11
C GLU A 255 -8.21 15.00 2.04
N LEU A 256 -9.02 13.98 1.73
CA LEU A 256 -10.48 14.08 1.76
C LEU A 256 -11.04 13.66 3.12
N HIS A 257 -12.22 14.16 3.48
CA HIS A 257 -12.94 13.70 4.66
C HIS A 257 -13.37 12.24 4.49
N PRO A 258 -13.18 11.40 5.51
CA PRO A 258 -13.56 10.00 5.45
C PRO A 258 -15.09 9.85 5.45
N ARG A 259 -15.57 8.72 4.94
CA ARG A 259 -16.97 8.28 4.98
C ARG A 259 -17.08 7.13 5.98
N SER A 260 -17.70 7.40 7.13
CA SER A 260 -17.75 6.50 8.29
C SER A 260 -18.58 5.22 8.04
N THR A 261 -19.70 5.31 7.33
CA THR A 261 -20.72 4.23 7.23
C THR A 261 -20.15 2.88 6.79
N GLY A 262 -19.30 2.87 5.75
CA GLY A 262 -18.76 1.63 5.19
C GLY A 262 -17.77 0.95 6.15
N LEU A 263 -16.84 1.74 6.70
CA LEU A 263 -15.84 1.24 7.65
C LEU A 263 -16.51 0.79 8.96
N TYR A 264 -17.43 1.58 9.51
CA TYR A 264 -18.20 1.25 10.71
C TYR A 264 -18.88 -0.12 10.58
N PHE A 265 -19.61 -0.33 9.48
CA PHE A 265 -20.28 -1.60 9.23
C PHE A 265 -19.30 -2.76 9.08
N CYS A 266 -18.16 -2.56 8.40
CA CYS A 266 -17.14 -3.60 8.28
C CYS A 266 -16.60 -4.01 9.64
N LEU A 267 -16.27 -3.04 10.50
CA LEU A 267 -15.77 -3.31 11.84
C LEU A 267 -16.83 -4.03 12.68
N GLN A 268 -18.08 -3.57 12.68
CA GLN A 268 -19.17 -4.26 13.41
C GLN A 268 -19.33 -5.73 13.00
N GLN A 269 -19.28 -6.04 11.69
CA GLN A 269 -19.40 -7.43 11.21
C GLN A 269 -18.17 -8.29 11.49
N LEU A 270 -17.00 -7.67 11.70
CA LEU A 270 -15.73 -8.35 11.99
C LEU A 270 -15.40 -8.40 13.48
N ARG A 271 -16.27 -7.85 14.35
CA ARG A 271 -16.11 -7.86 15.81
C ARG A 271 -15.86 -9.28 16.33
N GLY A 272 -14.83 -9.40 17.16
CA GLY A 272 -14.38 -10.69 17.72
C GLY A 272 -13.61 -11.59 16.75
N SER A 273 -13.34 -11.15 15.51
CA SER A 273 -12.52 -11.89 14.54
C SER A 273 -11.21 -11.19 14.16
N VAL A 274 -11.06 -9.92 14.54
CA VAL A 274 -9.90 -9.06 14.28
C VAL A 274 -9.52 -8.36 15.59
N GLN A 275 -8.23 -8.29 15.90
CA GLN A 275 -7.73 -7.66 17.12
C GLN A 275 -7.32 -6.19 16.92
N TYR A 276 -6.90 -5.82 15.71
CA TYR A 276 -6.34 -4.50 15.43
C TYR A 276 -6.82 -3.96 14.07
N VAL A 277 -7.05 -2.65 14.03
CA VAL A 277 -7.15 -1.87 12.80
C VAL A 277 -5.79 -1.24 12.54
N TYR A 278 -5.16 -1.60 11.43
CA TYR A 278 -3.90 -1.00 10.99
C TYR A 278 -4.21 0.22 10.14
N ASP A 279 -3.54 1.32 10.47
CA ASP A 279 -3.72 2.60 9.83
C ASP A 279 -2.42 3.06 9.17
N CYS A 280 -2.48 3.32 7.87
CA CYS A 280 -1.36 3.76 7.07
C CYS A 280 -1.59 5.17 6.53
N THR A 281 -0.68 6.10 6.82
CA THR A 281 -0.61 7.39 6.13
C THR A 281 0.45 7.31 5.05
N MET A 282 0.03 7.47 3.79
CA MET A 282 0.88 7.47 2.62
C MET A 282 1.14 8.89 2.16
N ALA A 283 2.40 9.17 1.80
CA ALA A 283 2.80 10.42 1.17
C ALA A 283 3.85 10.21 0.08
N TYR A 284 3.91 11.14 -0.86
CA TYR A 284 4.71 11.01 -2.07
C TYR A 284 5.72 12.15 -2.22
N GLU A 285 7.01 11.82 -2.33
CA GLU A 285 8.03 12.80 -2.65
C GLU A 285 8.06 13.13 -4.15
N GLY A 286 8.22 14.42 -4.48
CA GLY A 286 8.41 14.89 -5.85
C GLY A 286 7.42 15.96 -6.34
N PRO A 287 6.11 15.90 -6.02
CA PRO A 287 5.16 16.93 -6.42
C PRO A 287 5.53 18.30 -5.83
N PRO A 288 5.36 19.41 -6.56
CA PRO A 288 5.50 20.74 -6.00
C PRO A 288 4.58 20.98 -4.81
N LYS A 289 5.04 21.79 -3.83
CA LYS A 289 4.21 22.18 -2.68
C LYS A 289 2.92 22.84 -3.16
N GLY A 290 1.79 22.48 -2.55
CA GLY A 290 0.46 22.96 -2.92
C GLY A 290 -0.17 22.25 -4.13
N SER A 291 0.45 21.19 -4.66
CA SER A 291 -0.12 20.36 -5.72
C SER A 291 -0.48 18.96 -5.21
N PHE A 292 -1.46 18.32 -5.84
CA PHE A 292 -1.87 16.96 -5.47
C PHE A 292 -1.06 15.89 -6.22
N PRO A 293 -0.56 14.85 -5.53
CA PRO A 293 0.22 13.77 -6.14
C PRO A 293 -0.46 13.07 -7.34
N ASP A 294 -1.79 12.97 -7.35
CA ASP A 294 -2.57 12.31 -8.41
C ASP A 294 -2.32 12.90 -9.81
N SER A 295 -2.04 14.20 -9.87
CA SER A 295 -1.74 14.90 -11.13
C SER A 295 -0.39 14.49 -11.74
N TYR A 296 0.52 13.96 -10.93
CA TYR A 296 1.90 13.63 -11.34
C TYR A 296 2.11 12.11 -11.47
N PHE A 297 1.52 11.31 -10.59
CA PHE A 297 1.78 9.88 -10.45
C PHE A 297 0.60 9.02 -10.92
N THR A 298 0.18 9.24 -12.16
CA THR A 298 -0.79 8.38 -12.85
C THR A 298 -0.15 7.07 -13.31
N ILE A 299 -0.94 6.02 -13.60
CA ILE A 299 -0.42 4.77 -14.19
C ILE A 299 0.43 5.06 -15.43
N ARG A 300 -0.03 5.98 -16.29
CA ARG A 300 0.70 6.38 -17.50
C ARG A 300 2.04 7.01 -17.15
N SER A 301 2.08 7.94 -16.20
CA SER A 301 3.31 8.62 -15.80
C SER A 301 4.30 7.65 -15.15
N THR A 302 3.84 6.91 -14.13
CA THR A 302 4.63 5.98 -13.33
C THR A 302 5.18 4.85 -14.20
N TYR A 303 4.31 4.06 -14.83
CA TYR A 303 4.70 2.82 -15.51
C TYR A 303 5.11 3.07 -16.96
N LEU A 304 4.29 3.77 -17.75
CA LEU A 304 4.54 3.92 -19.19
C LEU A 304 5.62 4.98 -19.49
N LYS A 305 5.67 6.07 -18.73
CA LYS A 305 6.71 7.10 -18.84
C LYS A 305 7.92 6.88 -17.93
N CYS A 306 7.91 5.86 -17.06
CA CYS A 306 9.01 5.60 -16.12
C CYS A 306 9.30 6.79 -15.20
N ARG A 307 8.24 7.45 -14.73
CA ARG A 307 8.32 8.58 -13.80
C ARG A 307 7.61 8.23 -12.49
N PRO A 308 8.14 7.24 -11.73
CA PRO A 308 7.59 6.94 -10.42
C PRO A 308 7.79 8.11 -9.44
N PRO A 309 7.09 8.08 -8.30
CA PRO A 309 7.45 8.91 -7.16
C PRO A 309 8.92 8.74 -6.78
N ARG A 310 9.53 9.81 -6.26
CA ARG A 310 10.93 9.73 -5.81
C ARG A 310 11.08 8.77 -4.63
N VAL A 311 10.15 8.85 -3.69
CA VAL A 311 10.00 7.95 -2.54
C VAL A 311 8.51 7.90 -2.19
N VAL A 312 8.03 6.70 -1.88
CA VAL A 312 6.73 6.51 -1.23
C VAL A 312 6.97 6.36 0.27
N ASN A 313 6.43 7.28 1.04
CA ASN A 313 6.58 7.30 2.49
C ASN A 313 5.34 6.68 3.14
N PHE A 314 5.56 5.82 4.13
CA PHE A 314 4.53 5.19 4.94
C PHE A 314 4.72 5.56 6.41
N TYR A 315 3.64 5.98 7.05
CA TYR A 315 3.57 6.10 8.50
C TYR A 315 2.49 5.16 9.03
N TRP A 316 2.90 4.21 9.86
CA TRP A 316 2.03 3.16 10.39
C TRP A 316 1.61 3.43 11.83
N ARG A 317 0.34 3.16 12.11
CA ARG A 317 -0.25 3.10 13.46
C ARG A 317 -1.15 1.89 13.54
N ARG A 318 -1.48 1.42 14.74
CA ARG A 318 -2.56 0.45 14.94
C ARG A 318 -3.42 0.81 16.14
N PHE A 319 -4.71 0.56 16.00
CA PHE A 319 -5.70 0.76 17.05
C PHE A 319 -6.22 -0.60 17.49
N ALA A 320 -6.23 -0.87 18.80
CA ALA A 320 -6.87 -2.07 19.31
C ALA A 320 -8.36 -2.00 19.00
N PHE A 321 -8.94 -3.13 18.58
CA PHE A 321 -10.33 -3.18 18.17
C PHE A 321 -11.27 -2.75 19.32
N ASP A 322 -10.92 -3.09 20.55
CA ASP A 322 -11.69 -2.78 21.76
C ASP A 322 -11.65 -1.29 22.14
N ASP A 323 -10.66 -0.53 21.64
CA ASP A 323 -10.53 0.92 21.88
C ASP A 323 -11.32 1.75 20.86
N ILE A 324 -11.92 1.11 19.85
CA ILE A 324 -12.68 1.80 18.81
C ILE A 324 -14.16 1.89 19.24
N PRO A 325 -14.76 3.09 19.31
CA PRO A 325 -16.14 3.25 19.75
C PRO A 325 -17.09 2.73 18.67
N LEU A 326 -17.52 1.47 18.79
CA LEU A 326 -18.40 0.79 17.83
C LEU A 326 -19.85 0.62 18.31
N GLU A 327 -20.16 1.13 19.50
CA GLU A 327 -21.50 1.06 20.10
C GLU A 327 -22.45 2.12 19.52
N SER A 328 -21.92 3.30 19.18
CA SER A 328 -22.64 4.36 18.47
C SER A 328 -21.94 4.72 17.15
N GLN A 329 -22.73 4.89 16.09
CA GLN A 329 -22.20 5.34 14.80
C GLN A 329 -21.71 6.79 14.86
N GLU A 330 -22.29 7.61 15.73
CA GLU A 330 -21.91 9.02 15.90
C GLU A 330 -20.55 9.15 16.60
N GLU A 331 -20.34 8.37 17.67
CA GLU A 331 -19.05 8.31 18.37
C GLU A 331 -17.95 7.74 17.45
N PHE A 332 -18.28 6.72 16.66
CA PHE A 332 -17.37 6.20 15.64
C PHE A 332 -17.02 7.25 14.58
N GLU A 333 -18.00 8.02 14.10
CA GLU A 333 -17.79 9.07 13.11
C GLU A 333 -16.87 10.17 13.66
N ALA A 334 -17.09 10.60 14.90
CA ALA A 334 -16.22 11.56 15.58
C ALA A 334 -14.79 11.03 15.75
N TRP A 335 -14.64 9.78 16.23
CA TRP A 335 -13.34 9.12 16.35
C TRP A 335 -12.62 9.05 15.00
N LEU A 336 -13.33 8.70 13.93
CA LEU A 336 -12.75 8.60 12.59
C LEU A 336 -12.29 9.96 12.06
N PHE A 337 -13.07 11.03 12.30
CA PHE A 337 -12.68 12.38 11.91
C PHE A 337 -11.44 12.86 12.66
N GLU A 338 -11.31 12.54 13.93
CA GLU A 338 -10.11 12.84 14.72
C GLU A 338 -8.87 12.13 14.16
N ARG A 339 -8.98 10.83 13.83
CA ARG A 339 -7.88 10.07 13.21
C ARG A 339 -7.46 10.66 11.85
N TRP A 340 -8.40 11.22 11.09
CA TRP A 340 -8.13 11.92 9.83
C TRP A 340 -7.54 13.32 10.04
N ALA A 341 -7.93 14.05 11.07
CA ALA A 341 -7.28 15.31 11.41
C ALA A 341 -5.79 15.10 11.76
N GLU A 342 -5.48 14.06 12.54
CA GLU A 342 -4.09 13.68 12.86
C GLU A 342 -3.29 13.28 11.61
N LYS A 343 -3.93 12.61 10.63
CA LYS A 343 -3.30 12.29 9.35
C LYS A 343 -2.97 13.54 8.55
N ASP A 344 -3.87 14.51 8.53
CA ASP A 344 -3.67 15.77 7.82
C ASP A 344 -2.50 16.56 8.41
N GLU A 345 -2.35 16.57 9.74
CA GLU A 345 -1.20 17.15 10.44
C GLU A 345 0.12 16.41 10.14
N LEU A 346 0.09 15.08 10.07
CA LEU A 346 1.26 14.28 9.64
C LEU A 346 1.66 14.61 8.19
N LEU A 347 0.67 14.80 7.31
CA LEU A 347 0.90 15.19 5.92
C LEU A 347 1.44 16.63 5.81
N ASP A 348 0.95 17.56 6.64
CA ASP A 348 1.45 18.94 6.71
C ASP A 348 2.94 18.94 7.10
N THR A 349 3.27 18.22 8.17
CA THR A 349 4.65 18.02 8.62
C THR A 349 5.53 17.38 7.53
N PHE A 350 5.01 16.38 6.82
CA PHE A 350 5.71 15.74 5.71
C PHE A 350 5.97 16.72 4.55
N ILE A 351 5.01 17.55 4.18
CA ILE A 351 5.16 18.53 3.09
C ILE A 351 6.19 19.62 3.47
N GLU A 352 6.29 19.96 4.74
CA GLU A 352 7.27 20.92 5.24
C GLU A 352 8.69 20.33 5.29
N THR A 353 8.83 19.13 5.87
CA THR A 353 10.12 18.53 6.25
C THR A 353 10.64 17.48 5.25
N GLY A 354 9.76 16.94 4.40
CA GLY A 354 10.03 15.85 3.47
C GLY A 354 10.01 14.45 4.10
N LYS A 355 9.70 14.31 5.40
CA LYS A 355 9.67 13.03 6.12
C LYS A 355 8.54 13.00 7.13
N PHE A 356 8.01 11.81 7.39
CA PHE A 356 7.17 11.59 8.55
C PHE A 356 8.01 11.57 9.83
N PRO A 357 7.41 11.62 11.03
CA PRO A 357 8.14 11.39 12.27
C PRO A 357 8.85 10.01 12.28
N PRO A 358 10.02 9.88 12.92
CA PRO A 358 10.68 8.60 13.07
C PRO A 358 9.89 7.67 14.00
N PHE A 359 10.22 6.37 14.00
CA PHE A 359 9.75 5.42 15.01
C PHE A 359 10.05 5.97 16.42
N GLU A 360 8.99 6.09 17.24
CA GLU A 360 9.10 6.58 18.61
C GLU A 360 10.02 5.68 19.46
N ASN A 361 11.06 6.27 20.07
CA ASN A 361 12.08 5.63 20.91
C ASN A 361 12.81 4.42 20.27
N SER A 362 13.69 4.68 19.29
CA SER A 362 14.66 3.69 18.80
C SER A 362 15.63 3.17 19.87
N ASP A 363 15.77 3.88 20.98
CA ASP A 363 16.82 3.65 21.98
C ASP A 363 16.41 2.67 23.10
N LEU A 364 15.14 2.21 23.13
CA LEU A 364 14.60 1.39 24.23
C LEU A 364 14.33 -0.07 23.88
N VAL A 365 14.72 -0.54 22.70
CA VAL A 365 14.51 -1.94 22.31
C VAL A 365 15.80 -2.73 22.50
N GLU A 366 16.06 -3.22 23.71
CA GLU A 366 16.92 -4.40 23.90
C GLU A 366 16.16 -5.61 23.34
N MET A 367 16.56 -6.08 22.14
CA MET A 367 16.03 -7.30 21.54
C MET A 367 16.94 -8.50 21.85
N ASP A 368 16.31 -9.65 22.07
CA ASP A 368 16.93 -10.95 22.36
C ASP A 368 18.02 -11.33 21.32
N PRO A 369 19.29 -11.49 21.73
CA PRO A 369 20.41 -11.82 20.85
C PRO A 369 20.32 -13.22 20.21
N ASN A 370 19.34 -14.06 20.60
CA ASN A 370 19.18 -15.41 20.05
C ASN A 370 18.13 -15.54 18.95
N SER A 371 17.54 -14.46 18.45
CA SER A 371 16.67 -14.52 17.26
C SER A 371 17.51 -14.60 15.98
N PRO A 372 17.49 -15.73 15.23
CA PRO A 372 18.37 -15.93 14.07
C PRO A 372 17.99 -15.08 12.84
N ASP A 373 16.92 -14.28 12.93
CA ASP A 373 16.23 -13.65 11.79
C ASP A 373 16.27 -12.11 11.80
N ILE A 374 17.01 -11.50 12.73
CA ILE A 374 17.00 -10.04 12.93
C ILE A 374 18.45 -9.52 12.92
N GLN A 375 18.92 -9.04 11.77
CA GLN A 375 20.00 -8.05 11.81
C GLN A 375 19.39 -6.76 12.37
N THR A 376 19.66 -6.53 13.64
CA THR A 376 19.50 -5.23 14.30
C THR A 376 20.15 -4.15 13.43
N THR A 377 19.55 -2.97 13.47
CA THR A 377 19.97 -1.68 12.89
C THR A 377 21.38 -1.25 13.31
N SER A 378 22.40 -2.06 13.00
CA SER A 378 23.81 -1.69 13.12
C SER A 378 24.21 -0.89 11.89
N GLY A 379 23.73 0.35 11.83
CA GLY A 379 24.16 1.31 10.83
C GLY A 379 23.30 2.56 10.82
N LYS A 380 23.68 3.57 11.60
CA LYS A 380 23.45 5.03 11.41
C LYS A 380 22.10 5.50 10.79
N ASN A 381 21.01 4.76 10.88
CA ASN A 381 19.75 5.11 10.26
C ASN A 381 18.73 5.47 11.34
N TYR A 382 18.67 6.79 11.59
CA TYR A 382 17.53 7.57 12.06
C TYR A 382 16.22 6.81 11.91
N GLY A 383 15.46 6.60 12.99
CA GLY A 383 14.24 5.77 13.14
C GLY A 383 13.29 5.56 11.94
N TYR A 384 13.78 5.02 10.83
CA TYR A 384 13.08 4.74 9.59
C TYR A 384 13.65 3.46 9.00
N VAL A 385 12.81 2.72 8.29
CA VAL A 385 13.23 1.60 7.44
C VAL A 385 13.11 2.06 5.99
N GLU A 386 14.25 2.16 5.29
CA GLU A 386 14.30 2.52 3.87
C GLU A 386 14.57 1.27 3.00
N GLY A 387 13.92 1.21 1.85
CA GLY A 387 14.08 0.11 0.89
C GLY A 387 13.53 0.46 -0.48
N VAL A 388 13.23 -0.56 -1.28
CA VAL A 388 12.65 -0.43 -2.62
C VAL A 388 11.56 -1.47 -2.79
N VAL A 389 10.50 -1.14 -3.53
CA VAL A 389 9.50 -2.13 -3.97
C VAL A 389 10.17 -3.14 -4.90
N ARG A 390 10.34 -4.37 -4.41
CA ARG A 390 10.96 -5.48 -5.14
C ARG A 390 10.50 -6.84 -4.64
N LEU A 391 10.70 -7.85 -5.48
CA LEU A 391 10.65 -9.25 -5.08
C LEU A 391 11.83 -9.60 -4.16
N ASN A 392 11.67 -10.64 -3.34
CA ASN A 392 12.78 -11.21 -2.59
C ASN A 392 13.74 -11.95 -3.53
N TYR A 393 13.19 -12.64 -4.53
CA TYR A 393 13.92 -13.32 -5.59
C TYR A 393 13.17 -13.15 -6.91
N TRP A 394 13.89 -12.78 -7.98
CA TRP A 394 13.29 -12.59 -9.31
C TRP A 394 12.55 -13.84 -9.82
N ALA A 395 13.02 -15.04 -9.45
CA ALA A 395 12.45 -16.32 -9.87
C ALA A 395 11.07 -16.61 -9.26
N GLU A 396 10.63 -15.87 -8.23
CA GLU A 396 9.27 -16.01 -7.69
C GLU A 396 8.21 -15.78 -8.78
N ILE A 397 8.51 -14.91 -9.76
CA ILE A 397 7.61 -14.63 -10.89
C ILE A 397 7.26 -15.89 -11.70
N CYS A 398 8.11 -16.92 -11.70
CA CYS A 398 7.85 -18.18 -12.41
C CYS A 398 6.57 -18.87 -11.91
N ARG A 399 6.13 -18.61 -10.68
CA ARG A 399 4.88 -19.14 -10.12
C ARG A 399 3.65 -18.72 -10.92
N VAL A 400 3.67 -17.51 -11.50
CA VAL A 400 2.59 -16.98 -12.36
C VAL A 400 2.34 -17.89 -13.57
N PHE A 401 3.41 -18.51 -14.09
CA PHE A 401 3.38 -19.30 -15.31
C PHE A 401 3.27 -20.82 -15.06
N ALA A 402 3.37 -21.26 -13.80
CA ALA A 402 3.47 -22.67 -13.45
C ALA A 402 2.26 -23.50 -13.91
N VAL A 403 1.03 -23.02 -13.67
CA VAL A 403 -0.20 -23.75 -14.03
C VAL A 403 -0.37 -23.85 -15.56
N PRO A 404 -0.31 -22.75 -16.35
CA PRO A 404 -0.36 -22.86 -17.81
C PRO A 404 0.76 -23.74 -18.39
N ALA A 405 1.98 -23.64 -17.88
CA ALA A 405 3.10 -24.46 -18.33
C ALA A 405 2.87 -25.95 -18.10
N PHE A 406 2.35 -26.32 -16.92
CA PHE A 406 1.98 -27.70 -16.59
C PHE A 406 0.88 -28.23 -17.53
N ILE A 407 -0.15 -27.43 -17.81
CA ILE A 407 -1.23 -27.81 -18.74
C ILE A 407 -0.69 -28.00 -20.15
N ALA A 408 0.15 -27.08 -20.64
CA ALA A 408 0.78 -27.19 -21.95
C ALA A 408 1.64 -28.46 -22.07
N PHE A 409 2.36 -28.81 -21.00
CA PHE A 409 3.14 -30.05 -20.93
C PHE A 409 2.25 -31.30 -21.02
N LEU A 410 1.14 -31.36 -20.30
CA LEU A 410 0.18 -32.47 -20.38
C LEU A 410 -0.43 -32.61 -21.79
N ILE A 411 -0.79 -31.48 -22.42
CA ILE A 411 -1.29 -31.47 -23.81
C ILE A 411 -0.24 -31.99 -24.78
N HIS A 412 1.04 -31.61 -24.58
CA HIS A 412 2.14 -32.09 -25.41
C HIS A 412 2.34 -33.60 -25.29
N ILE A 413 2.32 -34.14 -24.06
CA ILE A 413 2.37 -35.60 -23.83
C ILE A 413 1.19 -36.28 -24.52
N TYR A 414 -0.04 -35.81 -24.29
CA TYR A 414 -1.23 -36.40 -24.89
C TYR A 414 -1.14 -36.45 -26.42
N ARG A 415 -0.73 -35.35 -27.05
CA ARG A 415 -0.54 -35.30 -28.52
C ARG A 415 0.55 -36.23 -29.01
N ARG A 416 1.59 -36.49 -28.23
CA ARG A 416 2.68 -37.41 -28.64
C ARG A 416 2.27 -38.88 -28.59
N TYR A 417 1.35 -39.24 -27.68
CA TYR A 417 0.88 -40.62 -27.55
C TYR A 417 -0.37 -40.94 -28.39
N TYR A 418 -1.23 -39.94 -28.65
CA TYR A 418 -2.54 -40.15 -29.28
C TYR A 418 -2.77 -39.33 -30.57
N GLY A 419 -1.84 -38.46 -30.96
CA GLY A 419 -1.86 -37.71 -32.22
C GLY A 419 -0.74 -38.17 -33.14
#